data_AF-A0A166HDS8-F1
#
_entry.id   AF-A0A166HDS8-F1
#
_cell.length_a   1.000
_cell.length_b   1.000
_cell.length_c   1.000
_cell.angle_alpha   90.00
_cell.angle_beta   90.00
_cell.angle_gamma   90.00
#
_symmetry.space_group_name_H-M   'P 1'
#
loop_
_entity.id
_entity.type
_entity.pdbx_description
1 polymer ?
#
loop_
_entity_poly.entity_id
_entity_poly.type
_entity_poly.pdbx_seq_one_letter_code
_entity_poly.pdbx_strand_id
1 'polypeptide(L)' 'LPPPDAQQPPLSWEGDKMFNLYILDYCNKRGYTGTAHELQREAGIDPGSVPPIDARQGLLFECVSFL' A
#
# COMPACT_ATOMS: atom_id res chain seq x y z
N LEU A 1 19.50 -28.50 -12.25
CA LEU A 1 18.76 -27.24 -12.46
C LEU A 1 17.89 -27.03 -11.23
N PRO A 2 17.98 -25.90 -10.52
CA PRO A 2 17.06 -25.64 -9.40
C PRO A 2 15.61 -25.57 -9.92
N PRO A 3 14.62 -25.91 -9.09
CA PRO A 3 13.21 -25.82 -9.48
C PRO A 3 12.84 -24.37 -9.80
N PRO A 4 11.93 -24.15 -10.78
CA PRO A 4 11.53 -22.81 -11.23
C PRO A 4 10.92 -21.91 -10.13
N ASP A 5 10.49 -22.50 -9.01
CA ASP A 5 9.92 -21.76 -7.87
C ASP A 5 10.97 -21.08 -6.97
N ALA A 6 12.27 -21.33 -7.18
CA ALA A 6 13.34 -20.77 -6.34
C ALA A 6 13.71 -19.30 -6.65
N GLN A 7 13.02 -18.65 -7.60
CA GLN A 7 13.34 -17.29 -8.06
C GLN A 7 12.21 -16.28 -7.87
N GLN A 8 11.05 -16.69 -7.33
CA GLN A 8 10.07 -15.69 -6.90
C GLN A 8 10.63 -15.02 -5.65
N PRO A 9 10.93 -13.71 -5.67
CA PRO A 9 11.28 -13.02 -4.44
C PRO A 9 10.17 -13.35 -3.43
N PRO A 10 10.53 -13.76 -2.20
CA PRO A 10 9.52 -14.05 -1.20
C PRO A 10 8.54 -12.87 -1.18
N LEU A 11 7.23 -13.15 -1.12
CA LEU A 11 6.21 -12.15 -0.84
C LEU A 11 6.69 -11.38 0.39
N SER A 12 7.35 -10.25 0.14
CA SER A 12 8.09 -9.54 1.17
C SER A 12 7.00 -8.92 2.01
N TRP A 13 6.99 -9.27 3.28
CA TRP A 13 6.07 -8.68 4.24
C TRP A 13 6.23 -7.14 4.28
N GLU A 14 7.37 -6.60 3.83
CA GLU A 14 7.52 -5.16 3.56
C GLU A 14 6.71 -4.69 2.35
N GLY A 15 6.60 -5.48 1.28
CA GLY A 15 5.78 -5.19 0.10
C GLY A 15 4.29 -5.06 0.42
N ASP A 16 3.75 -5.99 1.22
CA ASP A 16 2.33 -5.95 1.65
C ASP A 16 2.06 -4.74 2.54
N LYS A 17 2.97 -4.44 3.49
CA LYS A 17 2.88 -3.23 4.32
C LYS A 17 2.90 -1.95 3.48
N MET A 18 3.79 -1.89 2.49
CA MET A 18 3.90 -0.76 1.57
C MET A 18 2.64 -0.58 0.73
N PHE A 19 2.07 -1.67 0.22
CA PHE A 19 0.83 -1.61 -0.55
C PHE A 19 -0.33 -1.10 0.31
N ASN A 20 -0.45 -1.60 1.55
CA ASN A 20 -1.47 -1.15 2.50
C ASN A 20 -1.32 0.34 2.85
N LEU A 21 -0.09 0.86 2.96
CA LEU A 21 0.17 2.29 3.14
C LEU A 21 -0.35 3.14 1.98
N TYR A 22 -0.17 2.68 0.74
CA TYR A 22 -0.72 3.39 -0.42
C TYR A 22 -2.25 3.33 -0.45
N ILE A 23 -2.88 2.22 -0.03
CA ILE A 23 -4.35 2.15 0.06
C ILE A 23 -4.84 3.14 1.12
N LEU A 24 -4.16 3.20 2.28
CA LEU A 24 -4.49 4.15 3.33
C LEU A 24 -4.37 5.61 2.86
N ASP A 25 -3.28 5.96 2.16
CA ASP A 25 -3.10 7.28 1.53
C ASP A 25 -4.25 7.63 0.58
N TYR A 26 -4.64 6.68 -0.27
CA TYR A 26 -5.77 6.85 -1.18
C TYR A 26 -7.08 7.13 -0.42
N CYS A 27 -7.39 6.33 0.62
CA CYS A 27 -8.58 6.55 1.43
C CYS A 27 -8.58 7.94 2.08
N ASN A 28 -7.44 8.38 2.61
CA ASN A 28 -7.30 9.71 3.21
C ASN A 28 -7.52 10.83 2.20
N LYS A 29 -6.87 10.77 1.02
CA LYS A 29 -6.98 11.79 -0.04
C LYS A 29 -8.39 11.91 -0.62
N ARG A 30 -9.20 10.85 -0.56
CA ARG A 30 -10.59 10.83 -1.03
C ARG A 30 -11.61 11.13 0.06
N GLY A 31 -11.18 11.29 1.32
CA GLY A 31 -12.07 11.56 2.45
C GLY A 31 -12.82 10.33 2.95
N TYR A 32 -12.37 9.11 2.65
CA TYR A 32 -12.92 7.86 3.17
C TYR A 32 -12.42 7.59 4.59
N THR A 33 -12.70 8.51 5.51
CA THR A 33 -12.10 8.55 6.87
C THR A 33 -12.40 7.31 7.70
N GLY A 34 -13.63 6.79 7.67
CA GLY A 34 -13.98 5.55 8.39
C GLY A 34 -13.23 4.33 7.85
N THR A 35 -13.12 4.21 6.53
CA THR A 35 -12.37 3.13 5.87
C THR A 35 -10.88 3.23 6.17
N ALA A 36 -10.31 4.44 6.11
CA ALA A 36 -8.91 4.69 6.44
C ALA A 36 -8.60 4.27 7.89
N HIS A 37 -9.49 4.58 8.83
CA HIS A 37 -9.35 4.21 10.24
C HIS A 37 -9.32 2.68 10.42
N GLU A 38 -10.31 1.97 9.86
CA GLU A 38 -10.36 0.51 9.99
C GLU A 38 -9.20 -0.17 9.29
N LEU A 39 -8.80 0.29 8.10
CA LEU A 39 -7.63 -0.24 7.39
C LEU A 39 -6.35 -0.04 8.21
N GLN A 40 -6.13 1.14 8.77
CA GLN A 40 -4.95 1.43 9.61
C GLN A 40 -4.89 0.47 10.80
N ARG A 41 -6.03 0.23 11.47
CA ARG A 41 -6.14 -0.68 12.61
C ARG A 41 -5.88 -2.14 12.21
N GLU A 42 -6.55 -2.63 11.16
CA GLU A 42 -6.49 -4.03 10.75
C GLU A 42 -5.15 -4.40 10.12
N ALA A 43 -4.56 -3.49 9.33
CA ALA A 43 -3.25 -3.71 8.72
C ALA A 43 -2.07 -3.43 9.66
N GLY A 44 -2.33 -2.97 10.90
CA GLY A 44 -1.28 -2.66 11.88
C GLY A 44 -0.33 -1.55 11.39
N ILE A 45 -0.88 -0.53 10.73
CA ILE A 45 -0.09 0.59 10.22
C ILE A 45 0.16 1.59 11.35
N ASP A 46 1.43 1.95 11.57
CA ASP A 46 1.76 2.92 12.62
C ASP A 46 1.13 4.29 12.32
N PRO A 47 0.52 4.94 13.32
CA PRO A 47 -0.01 6.29 13.17
C PRO A 47 1.07 7.27 12.72
N GLY A 48 0.84 8.00 11.64
CA GLY A 48 1.82 8.93 11.06
C GLY A 48 2.76 8.30 10.02
N SER A 49 2.62 7.00 9.75
CA SER A 49 3.28 6.40 8.58
C SER A 49 2.78 7.07 7.30
N VAL A 50 3.72 7.46 6.45
CA VAL A 50 3.45 8.05 5.14
C VAL A 50 4.11 7.21 4.05
N PRO A 51 3.50 7.10 2.86
CA PRO A 51 4.16 6.43 1.75
C PRO A 51 5.46 7.17 1.37
N PRO A 52 6.52 6.44 0.95
CA PRO A 52 7.77 7.08 0.52
C PRO A 52 7.62 7.99 -0.71
N ILE A 53 6.63 7.71 -1.56
CA ILE A 53 6.27 8.56 -2.70
C ILE A 53 4.90 9.15 -2.44
N ASP A 54 4.87 10.43 -2.07
CA ASP A 54 3.64 11.18 -1.89
C ASP A 54 3.23 11.87 -3.19
N ALA A 55 2.48 11.17 -4.03
CA ALA A 55 1.93 11.71 -5.28
C ALA A 55 0.66 12.52 -5.03
N ARG A 56 0.40 13.57 -5.84
CA ARG A 56 -0.68 14.54 -5.58
C ARG A 56 -2.05 13.87 -5.46
N GLN A 57 -2.35 12.88 -6.30
CA GLN A 57 -3.63 12.16 -6.27
C GLN A 57 -3.54 10.80 -5.57
N GLY A 58 -2.37 10.49 -4.99
CA GLY A 58 -2.02 9.19 -4.43
C GLY A 58 -1.42 8.27 -5.47
N LEU A 59 -0.31 7.61 -5.14
CA LEU A 59 0.43 6.79 -6.11
C LEU A 59 -0.43 5.67 -6.69
N LEU A 60 -1.25 5.02 -5.87
CA LEU A 60 -2.18 3.98 -6.32
C LEU A 60 -3.16 4.49 -7.39
N PHE A 61 -3.73 5.68 -7.19
CA PHE A 61 -4.67 6.25 -8.14
C PHE A 61 -3.98 6.61 -9.46
N GLU A 62 -2.83 7.26 -9.39
CA GLU A 62 -2.08 7.65 -10.57
C GLU A 62 -1.65 6.40 -11.35
N CYS A 63 -1.04 5.40 -10.70
CA CYS A 63 -0.62 4.17 -11.35
C CYS A 63 -1.77 3.38 -12.00
N VAL A 64 -2.90 3.18 -11.30
CA VAL A 64 -4.04 2.43 -11.84
C VAL A 64 -4.73 3.19 -12.98
N SER A 65 -4.75 4.52 -12.93
CA SER A 65 -5.36 5.33 -14.00
C SER A 65 -4.57 5.28 -15.32
N PHE A 66 -3.30 4.89 -15.29
CA PHE A 66 -2.46 4.74 -16.47
C PHE A 66 -2.43 3.30 -17.04
N LEU A 67 -3.12 2.35 -16.39
CA LEU A 67 -3.30 0.98 -16.85
C LEU A 67 -4.64 0.84 -17.60
#